data_AF-A0A183PGR6-F1
#
_entry.id   AF-A0A183PGR6-F1
#
_cell.length_a   1.000
_cell.length_b   1.000
_cell.length_c   1.000
_cell.angle_alpha   90.00
_cell.angle_beta   90.00
_cell.angle_gamma   90.00
#
_symmetry.space_group_name_H-M   'P 1'
#
loop_
_entity.id
_entity.type
_entity.pdbx_description
1 polymer ?
#
loop_
_entity_poly.entity_id
_entity_poly.type
_entity_poly.pdbx_seq_one_letter_code
_entity_poly.pdbx_strand_id
1 'polypeptide(L)'
;MVWNHGFPTPLDYKHPVFQILLDQRKLRTPTGIHFHVPNQALAVAVAHEWDSQVDTIKRYAMPLTTLCNRALDTPADQHDILVSTIMQYADTDTICPPMFLVPVWFANKIGLFYSV
;
A
#
# COMPACT_ATOMS: atom_id res chain seq x y z
N MET A 1 -13.33 -4.88 22.75
CA MET A 1 -12.06 -5.00 22.00
C MET A 1 -10.91 -4.62 22.91
N VAL A 2 -10.00 -5.56 23.22
CA VAL A 2 -8.84 -5.28 24.07
C VAL A 2 -7.63 -5.07 23.18
N TRP A 3 -7.09 -3.86 23.21
CA TRP A 3 -5.79 -3.54 22.66
C TRP A 3 -4.74 -4.08 23.63
N ASN A 4 -3.90 -5.00 23.18
CA ASN A 4 -2.75 -5.42 23.97
C ASN A 4 -1.51 -4.98 23.19
N HIS A 5 -0.67 -4.16 23.81
CA HIS A 5 0.66 -3.88 23.28
C HIS A 5 1.29 -5.24 22.97
N GLY A 6 1.54 -5.50 21.68
CA GLY A 6 2.17 -6.75 21.27
C GLY A 6 3.49 -6.86 22.00
N PHE A 7 3.64 -7.88 22.85
CA PHE A 7 4.95 -8.19 23.41
C PHE A 7 5.92 -8.39 22.24
N PRO A 8 7.07 -7.70 22.21
CA PRO A 8 8.01 -7.82 21.12
C PRO A 8 8.43 -9.28 20.99
N THR A 9 8.19 -9.88 19.82
CA THR A 9 8.74 -11.20 19.53
C THR A 9 10.26 -11.07 19.43
N PRO A 10 11.07 -12.04 19.91
CA PRO A 10 12.52 -11.89 20.10
C PRO A 10 13.34 -11.54 18.84
N LEU A 11 12.73 -11.54 17.65
CA LEU A 11 13.39 -11.35 16.37
C LEU A 11 13.44 -9.89 15.88
N ASP A 12 12.66 -8.97 16.47
CA ASP A 12 12.57 -7.59 15.97
C ASP A 12 12.63 -6.55 17.10
N TYR A 13 13.85 -6.15 17.46
CA TYR A 13 14.17 -5.21 18.54
C TYR A 13 14.28 -3.76 18.05
N LYS A 14 13.93 -3.47 16.78
CA LYS A 14 14.08 -2.12 16.21
C LYS A 14 12.80 -1.28 16.22
N HIS A 15 11.60 -1.87 16.13
CA HIS A 15 10.33 -1.13 16.16
C HIS A 15 9.20 -1.93 16.83
N PRO A 16 8.30 -1.28 17.60
CA PRO A 16 7.15 -1.96 18.17
C PRO A 16 6.19 -2.44 17.08
N VAL A 17 5.84 -3.72 17.10
CA VAL A 17 4.83 -4.32 16.21
C VAL A 17 3.50 -4.48 16.93
N PHE A 18 2.41 -4.10 16.27
CA PHE A 18 1.05 -4.16 16.82
C PHE A 18 0.30 -5.33 16.21
N GLN A 19 -0.49 -6.01 17.05
CA GLN A 19 -1.33 -7.14 16.66
C GLN A 19 -2.79 -6.80 16.92
N ILE A 20 -3.68 -7.22 16.03
CA ILE A 20 -5.13 -7.07 16.20
C ILE A 20 -5.72 -8.36 16.75
N LEU A 21 -6.61 -8.22 17.74
CA LEU A 21 -7.33 -9.32 18.39
C LEU A 21 -8.82 -9.19 18.09
N LEU A 22 -9.40 -10.23 17.47
CA LEU A 22 -10.84 -10.38 17.26
C LEU A 22 -11.34 -11.43 18.25
N ASP A 23 -12.25 -11.05 19.15
CA ASP A 23 -12.81 -11.96 20.17
C ASP A 23 -11.73 -12.75 20.93
N GLN A 24 -10.67 -12.05 21.33
CA GLN A 24 -9.48 -12.60 22.01
C GLN A 24 -8.60 -13.54 21.16
N ARG A 25 -8.93 -13.75 19.88
CA ARG A 25 -8.11 -14.50 18.93
C ARG A 25 -7.26 -13.56 18.09
N LYS A 26 -6.00 -13.94 17.87
CA LYS A 26 -5.09 -13.19 17.00
C LYS A 26 -5.60 -13.23 15.57
N LEU A 27 -5.72 -12.06 14.94
CA LEU A 27 -6.01 -11.95 13.52
C LEU A 27 -4.90 -12.62 12.70
N ARG A 28 -5.29 -13.30 11.63
CA ARG A 28 -4.38 -13.98 10.69
C ARG A 28 -4.68 -13.55 9.27
N THR A 29 -3.64 -13.53 8.44
CA THR A 29 -3.80 -13.33 6.99
C THR A 29 -4.39 -14.59 6.34
N PRO A 30 -4.86 -14.52 5.08
CA PRO A 30 -5.32 -15.70 4.34
C PRO A 30 -4.31 -16.85 4.28
N THR A 31 -3.01 -16.55 4.28
CA THR A 31 -1.93 -17.56 4.29
C THR A 31 -1.68 -18.16 5.68
N GLY A 32 -2.40 -17.68 6.70
CA GLY A 32 -2.34 -18.21 8.07
C GLY A 32 -1.22 -17.62 8.94
N ILE A 33 -0.48 -16.63 8.43
CA ILE A 33 0.54 -15.92 9.23
C ILE A 33 -0.11 -14.89 10.16
N HIS A 34 0.61 -14.50 11.22
CA HIS A 34 0.13 -13.52 12.18
C HIS A 34 0.04 -12.13 11.54
N PHE A 35 -1.14 -11.49 11.64
CA PHE A 35 -1.34 -10.13 11.16
C PHE A 35 -0.63 -9.15 12.12
N HIS A 36 0.48 -8.58 11.67
CA HIS A 36 1.28 -7.62 12.42
C HIS A 36 1.48 -6.35 11.59
N VAL A 37 1.46 -5.20 12.25
CA VAL A 37 1.65 -3.89 11.60
C VAL A 37 2.61 -3.03 12.42
N PRO A 38 3.46 -2.21 11.78
CA PRO A 38 4.50 -1.43 12.47
C PRO A 38 3.97 -0.14 13.12
N ASN A 39 2.73 0.26 12.85
CA ASN A 39 2.15 1.53 13.32
C ASN A 39 0.84 1.30 14.08
N GLN A 40 0.72 1.95 15.24
CA GLN A 40 -0.47 1.94 16.08
C GLN A 40 -1.70 2.51 15.35
N ALA A 41 -1.55 3.61 14.62
CA ALA A 41 -2.67 4.23 13.91
C ALA A 41 -3.27 3.30 12.85
N LEU A 42 -2.41 2.55 12.15
CA LEU A 42 -2.83 1.54 11.17
C LEU A 42 -3.56 0.38 11.86
N ALA A 43 -3.07 -0.08 13.02
CA ALA A 43 -3.71 -1.14 13.78
C ALA A 43 -5.12 -0.73 14.26
N VAL A 44 -5.29 0.51 14.70
CA VAL A 44 -6.60 1.07 15.11
C VAL A 44 -7.54 1.18 13.92
N ALA A 45 -7.06 1.67 12.78
CA ALA A 45 -7.87 1.79 11.58
C ALA A 45 -8.36 0.42 11.06
N VAL A 46 -7.48 -0.59 11.03
CA VAL A 46 -7.84 -1.97 10.68
C VAL A 46 -8.85 -2.54 11.69
N ALA A 47 -8.65 -2.33 13.00
CA ALA A 47 -9.60 -2.79 14.00
C ALA A 47 -10.99 -2.16 13.80
N HIS A 48 -11.05 -0.88 13.42
CA HIS A 48 -12.31 -0.22 13.10
C HIS A 48 -12.99 -0.78 11.86
N GLU A 49 -12.22 -1.13 10.80
CA GLU A 49 -12.78 -1.84 9.64
C GLU A 49 -13.45 -3.16 10.05
N TRP A 50 -12.82 -3.91 10.96
CA TRP A 50 -13.39 -5.17 11.48
C TRP A 50 -14.59 -4.95 12.39
N ASP A 51 -14.58 -3.94 13.26
CA ASP A 51 -15.70 -3.59 14.14
C ASP A 51 -16.93 -3.12 13.35
N SER A 52 -16.71 -2.50 12.18
CA SER A 52 -17.80 -2.08 11.29
C SER A 52 -18.52 -3.23 10.56
N GLN A 53 -17.99 -4.47 10.65
CA GLN A 53 -18.62 -5.64 10.05
C GLN A 53 -19.67 -6.22 11.02
N VAL A 54 -20.94 -6.13 10.66
CA VAL A 54 -22.06 -6.58 11.52
C VAL A 54 -22.47 -8.02 11.18
N ASP A 55 -23.35 -8.22 10.21
CA ASP A 55 -23.91 -9.55 9.91
C ASP A 55 -23.08 -10.36 8.93
N THR A 56 -22.35 -9.70 8.03
CA THR A 56 -21.57 -10.36 6.97
C THR A 56 -20.32 -9.57 6.68
N ILE A 57 -19.19 -10.28 6.59
CA ILE A 57 -17.89 -9.69 6.27
C ILE A 57 -17.88 -9.22 4.82
N LYS A 58 -17.90 -7.91 4.62
CA LYS A 58 -17.85 -7.26 3.30
C LYS A 58 -16.42 -6.85 2.98
N ARG A 59 -15.70 -7.70 2.23
CA ARG A 59 -14.27 -7.48 1.89
C ARG A 59 -14.00 -6.13 1.21
N TYR A 60 -14.92 -5.65 0.37
CA TYR A 60 -14.78 -4.36 -0.31
C TYR A 60 -14.82 -3.15 0.64
N ALA A 61 -15.36 -3.33 1.86
CA ALA A 61 -15.39 -2.32 2.92
C ALA A 61 -14.17 -2.42 3.86
N MET A 62 -13.17 -3.25 3.52
CA MET A 62 -11.97 -3.47 4.33
C MET A 62 -10.68 -3.27 3.50
N PRO A 63 -10.49 -2.09 2.88
CA PRO A 63 -9.33 -1.82 2.03
C PRO A 63 -8.00 -1.91 2.79
N LEU A 64 -7.91 -1.41 4.03
CA LEU A 64 -6.66 -1.43 4.79
C LEU A 64 -6.27 -2.86 5.17
N THR A 65 -7.24 -3.65 5.61
CA THR A 65 -7.03 -5.08 5.90
C THR A 65 -6.55 -5.82 4.65
N THR A 66 -7.14 -5.53 3.49
CA THR A 66 -6.76 -6.16 2.21
C THR A 66 -5.34 -5.80 1.80
N LEU A 67 -4.97 -4.53 1.91
CA LEU A 67 -3.61 -4.04 1.61
C LEU A 67 -2.58 -4.66 2.56
N CYS A 68 -2.88 -4.72 3.86
CA CYS A 68 -1.99 -5.34 4.85
C CYS A 68 -1.81 -6.84 4.59
N ASN A 69 -2.90 -7.56 4.28
CA ASN A 69 -2.82 -8.97 3.90
C ASN A 69 -1.90 -9.15 2.69
N ARG A 70 -2.09 -8.33 1.64
CA ARG A 70 -1.23 -8.40 0.46
C ARG A 70 0.23 -8.13 0.78
N ALA A 71 0.51 -7.11 1.59
CA ALA A 71 1.88 -6.76 1.99
C ALA A 71 2.54 -7.88 2.80
N LEU A 72 1.82 -8.48 3.74
CA LEU A 72 2.32 -9.55 4.61
C LEU A 72 2.48 -10.89 3.89
N ASP A 73 1.59 -11.18 2.94
CA ASP A 73 1.59 -12.43 2.17
C ASP A 73 2.52 -12.38 0.95
N THR A 74 3.09 -11.21 0.61
CA THR A 74 4.05 -11.08 -0.49
C THR A 74 5.39 -11.67 -0.04
N PRO A 75 5.92 -12.69 -0.75
CA PRO A 75 7.18 -13.29 -0.39
C PRO A 75 8.36 -12.37 -0.79
N ALA A 76 9.44 -12.43 -0.03
CA ALA A 76 10.57 -11.49 -0.14
C ALA A 76 11.28 -11.54 -1.51
N ASP A 77 11.25 -12.68 -2.18
CA ASP A 77 11.82 -12.90 -3.52
C ASP A 77 11.05 -12.16 -4.64
N GLN A 78 9.81 -11.74 -4.38
CA GLN A 78 8.99 -11.01 -5.34
C GLN A 78 9.14 -9.48 -5.23
N HIS A 79 9.87 -8.98 -4.23
CA HIS A 79 10.00 -7.54 -4.01
C HIS A 79 10.66 -6.83 -5.20
N ASP A 80 11.75 -7.39 -5.73
CA ASP A 80 12.47 -6.79 -6.87
C ASP A 80 11.61 -6.78 -8.15
N ILE A 81 10.79 -7.82 -8.34
CA ILE A 81 9.83 -7.90 -9.45
C ILE A 81 8.73 -6.84 -9.29
N LEU A 82 8.21 -6.66 -8.08
CA LEU A 82 7.22 -5.62 -7.77
C LEU A 82 7.79 -4.22 -8.02
N VAL A 83 9.00 -3.95 -7.52
CA VAL A 83 9.67 -2.65 -7.71
C VAL A 83 9.90 -2.38 -9.19
N SER A 84 10.46 -3.33 -9.93
CA SER A 84 10.68 -3.17 -11.38
C SER A 84 9.39 -2.98 -12.16
N THR A 85 8.30 -3.66 -11.78
CA THR A 85 6.98 -3.47 -12.39
C THR A 85 6.43 -2.08 -12.12
N ILE A 86 6.56 -1.56 -10.90
CA ILE A 86 6.15 -0.20 -10.54
C ILE A 86 6.97 0.83 -11.32
N MET A 87 8.28 0.60 -11.48
CA MET A 87 9.16 1.51 -12.22
C MET A 87 8.78 1.64 -13.71
N GLN A 88 8.20 0.62 -14.33
CA GLN A 88 7.71 0.71 -15.72
C GLN A 88 6.59 1.76 -15.87
N TYR A 89 5.80 2.00 -14.82
CA TYR A 89 4.76 3.03 -14.83
C TYR A 89 5.33 4.43 -14.57
N ALA A 90 6.55 4.56 -14.03
CA ALA A 90 7.18 5.86 -13.85
C ALA A 90 7.52 6.52 -15.19
N ASP A 91 7.90 5.73 -16.20
CA ASP A 91 8.20 6.21 -17.55
C ASP A 91 6.94 6.62 -18.34
N THR A 92 5.76 6.12 -17.94
CA THR A 92 4.48 6.36 -18.61
C THR A 92 3.48 7.09 -17.72
N ASP A 93 3.98 7.88 -16.76
CA ASP A 93 3.15 8.63 -15.82
C ASP A 93 2.25 9.65 -16.54
N THR A 94 0.96 9.65 -16.18
CA THR A 94 -0.06 10.54 -16.77
C THR A 94 0.18 12.00 -16.39
N ILE A 95 0.86 12.27 -15.26
CA ILE A 95 1.20 13.63 -14.81
C ILE A 95 2.39 14.20 -15.59
N CYS A 96 3.27 13.32 -16.08
CA CYS A 96 4.35 13.64 -17.00
C CYS A 96 4.05 13.08 -18.39
N PRO A 97 3.04 13.62 -19.11
CA PRO A 97 2.93 13.30 -20.52
C PRO A 97 4.27 13.64 -21.18
N PRO A 98 4.78 12.86 -22.15
CA PRO A 98 5.98 13.21 -22.88
C PRO A 98 5.76 14.59 -23.52
N MET A 99 6.22 15.63 -22.83
CA MET A 99 6.11 17.01 -23.20
C MET A 99 7.19 17.28 -24.26
N PHE A 100 7.02 16.68 -25.44
CA PHE A 100 7.53 17.23 -26.69
C PHE A 100 6.84 16.60 -27.91
N LEU A 101 5.51 16.74 -27.99
CA LEU A 101 4.86 16.92 -29.29
C LEU A 101 4.19 18.29 -29.27
N VAL A 102 5.02 19.34 -29.30
CA VAL A 102 4.60 20.53 -30.02
C VAL A 102 4.67 20.11 -31.50
N PRO A 103 3.55 19.89 -32.20
CA PRO A 103 3.63 19.57 -33.63
C PRO A 103 4.41 20.69 -34.33
N VAL A 104 5.31 20.34 -35.24
CA VAL A 104 6.14 21.29 -36.03
C VAL A 104 5.30 22.42 -36.63
N TRP A 105 4.01 22.18 -36.89
CA TRP A 105 3.07 23.19 -37.36
C TRP A 105 2.76 24.32 -36.35
N PHE A 106 2.85 24.07 -35.04
CA PHE A 106 2.65 25.10 -34.01
C PHE A 106 3.85 26.06 -33.90
N ALA A 107 5.08 25.57 -34.13
CA ALA A 107 6.28 26.40 -34.19
C ALA A 107 6.25 27.41 -35.35
N ASN A 108 5.61 27.07 -36.47
CA ASN A 108 5.53 27.94 -37.65
C ASN A 108 4.47 29.07 -37.50
N LYS A 109 3.61 29.00 -36.48
CA LYS A 109 2.54 29.98 -36.25
C LYS A 109 2.94 31.13 -35.32
N ILE A 110 4.03 30.98 -34.56
CA ILE A 110 4.53 31.97 -33.58
C ILE A 110 5.79 32.72 -34.05
N GLY A 111 6.24 32.54 -35.30
CA GLY A 111 7.28 33.38 -35.90
C GLY A 111 8.62 33.39 -35.16
N LEU A 112 8.95 32.33 -34.40
CA LEU A 112 10.14 32.27 -33.55
C LEU A 112 11.38 31.72 -34.27
N PHE A 113 11.41 31.78 -35.60
CA PHE A 113 12.63 31.67 -36.39
C PHE A 113 12.75 32.88 -37.29
N TYR A 114 13.44 33.92 -36.81
CA TYR A 114 14.24 34.83 -37.62
C TYR A 114 15.19 35.63 -36.71
N SER A 115 16.44 35.19 -36.60
CA SER A 115 17.62 35.97 -36.98
C SER A 115 18.92 35.40 -36.40
N VAL A 116 19.85 35.14 -37.33
CA VAL A 116 21.29 34.80 -37.21
C VAL A 116 21.63 33.38 -36.78
#